data_AF-A0A5S3XV43-F1
#
_entry.id   AF-A0A5S3XV43-F1
#
_cell.length_a   1.000
_cell.length_b   1.000
_cell.length_c   1.000
_cell.angle_alpha   90.00
_cell.angle_beta   90.00
_cell.angle_gamma   90.00
#
_symmetry.space_group_name_H-M   'P 1'
#
loop_
_entity.id
_entity.type
_entity.pdbx_description
1 polymer ?
#
loop_
_entity_poly.entity_id
_entity_poly.type
_entity_poly.pdbx_seq_one_letter_code
_entity_poly.pdbx_strand_id
1 'polypeptide(L)'
;MKDNYAQHIAYLVITALTMIAGYAWVQFISINKPDQTRLSEQVHFEFITVAGPIQPIPAKAHFEPGWVQLGKSLFNSKLLSADNSIACASCHLVNYGGDDGFALSTGFNNALGERNSPTVLNAVFNFRQFWDGRSTDLFEQIAGPIHNPIEMNSNWPQIIDKLNNEPTIKQAFVDLNESSITKNNISKAITLYQSSLITPHSPIDRYLLGDKTALTLQQQRGWIAFQNLGCISCHQGRNIGGNMYQKLGRIDLIQGSLKDDLGRYTVTNNPNDKHVFKVPSLRNVALTAPYFHNGSVATLSEAVAIMAKMQLGTELSEQTKQDLVALLNAFSSTEVMQK
;
A
#
# COMPACT_ATOMS: atom_id res chain seq x y z
N MET A 1 -41.82 24.95 -45.05
CA MET A 1 -41.24 25.97 -44.14
C MET A 1 -41.47 25.70 -42.66
N LYS A 2 -42.53 24.97 -42.22
CA LYS A 2 -42.73 24.65 -40.80
C LYS A 2 -41.81 23.53 -40.26
N ASP A 3 -41.41 22.57 -41.10
CA ASP A 3 -40.62 21.41 -40.63
C ASP A 3 -39.15 21.74 -40.29
N ASN A 4 -38.52 22.68 -41.01
CA ASN A 4 -37.16 23.13 -40.70
C ASN A 4 -37.06 23.89 -39.36
N TYR A 5 -38.15 24.53 -38.92
CA TYR A 5 -38.14 25.30 -37.68
C TYR A 5 -38.17 24.40 -36.44
N ALA A 6 -38.99 23.34 -36.48
CA ALA A 6 -39.03 22.33 -35.42
C ALA A 6 -37.69 21.59 -35.29
N GLN A 7 -37.06 21.28 -36.44
CA GLN A 7 -35.76 20.61 -36.46
C GLN A 7 -34.64 21.49 -35.90
N HIS A 8 -34.62 22.79 -36.24
CA HIS A 8 -33.67 23.74 -35.66
C HIS A 8 -33.84 23.94 -34.15
N ILE A 9 -35.08 24.00 -33.66
CA ILE A 9 -35.35 24.08 -32.21
C ILE A 9 -34.87 22.80 -31.51
N ALA A 10 -35.11 21.62 -32.09
CA ALA A 10 -34.63 20.36 -31.53
C ALA A 10 -33.09 20.33 -31.43
N TYR A 11 -32.38 20.79 -32.46
CA TYR A 11 -30.91 20.89 -32.41
C TYR A 11 -30.40 21.87 -31.35
N LEU A 12 -31.06 23.03 -31.19
CA LEU A 12 -30.70 24.01 -30.16
C LEU A 12 -30.95 23.47 -28.74
N VAL A 13 -32.04 22.74 -28.52
CA VAL A 13 -32.33 22.11 -27.22
C VAL A 13 -31.33 20.99 -26.91
N ILE A 14 -30.98 20.15 -27.89
CA ILE A 14 -29.99 19.07 -27.70
C ILE A 14 -28.60 19.64 -27.41
N THR A 15 -28.18 20.69 -28.14
CA THR A 15 -26.89 21.34 -27.90
C THR A 15 -26.84 22.03 -26.53
N ALA A 16 -27.92 22.69 -26.10
CA ALA A 16 -28.01 23.26 -24.76
C ALA A 16 -27.94 22.19 -23.66
N LEU A 17 -28.68 21.08 -23.81
CA LEU A 17 -28.69 19.98 -22.83
C LEU A 17 -27.31 19.28 -22.73
N THR A 18 -26.62 19.09 -23.85
CA THR A 18 -25.28 18.51 -23.87
C THR A 18 -24.23 19.44 -23.24
N MET A 19 -24.34 20.76 -23.45
CA MET A 19 -23.50 21.74 -22.76
C MET A 19 -23.76 21.77 -21.24
N ILE A 20 -25.02 21.71 -20.81
CA ILE A 20 -25.38 21.67 -19.38
C ILE A 20 -24.88 20.37 -18.73
N ALA A 21 -25.06 19.22 -19.38
CA ALA A 21 -24.56 17.94 -18.89
C ALA A 21 -23.02 17.93 -18.83
N GLY A 22 -22.34 18.49 -19.84
CA GLY A 22 -20.89 18.65 -19.85
C GLY A 22 -20.40 19.56 -18.71
N TYR A 23 -21.06 20.70 -18.48
CA TYR A 23 -20.74 21.60 -17.38
C TYR A 23 -20.98 20.95 -16.02
N ALA A 24 -22.12 20.28 -15.83
CA ALA A 24 -22.44 19.55 -14.60
C ALA A 24 -21.43 18.42 -14.34
N TRP A 25 -20.98 17.72 -15.38
CA TRP A 25 -19.95 16.69 -15.28
C TRP A 25 -18.57 17.28 -14.93
N VAL A 26 -18.20 18.43 -15.51
CA VAL A 26 -16.97 19.16 -15.14
C VAL A 26 -17.03 19.65 -13.69
N GLN A 27 -18.17 20.18 -13.25
CA GLN A 27 -18.37 20.60 -11.85
C GLN A 27 -18.34 19.40 -10.90
N PHE A 28 -18.99 18.29 -11.26
CA PHE A 28 -18.94 17.04 -10.50
C PHE A 28 -17.52 16.50 -10.38
N ILE A 29 -16.74 16.53 -11.47
CA ILE A 29 -15.31 16.17 -11.43
C ILE A 29 -14.55 17.16 -10.55
N SER A 30 -14.78 18.47 -10.67
CA SER A 30 -14.06 19.48 -9.88
C SER A 30 -14.34 19.38 -8.38
N ILE A 31 -15.59 19.08 -7.99
CA ILE A 31 -16.02 18.89 -6.60
C ILE A 31 -15.50 17.56 -6.05
N ASN A 32 -15.44 16.52 -6.89
CA ASN A 32 -14.98 15.19 -6.51
C ASN A 32 -13.54 14.90 -6.96
N LYS A 33 -12.73 15.91 -7.26
CA LYS A 33 -11.30 15.69 -7.47
C LYS A 33 -10.78 15.13 -6.14
N PRO A 34 -10.19 13.91 -6.13
CA PRO A 34 -9.53 13.43 -4.93
C PRO A 34 -8.49 14.49 -4.57
N ASP A 35 -8.54 14.95 -3.32
CA ASP A 35 -7.70 16.02 -2.83
C ASP A 35 -6.26 15.50 -2.66
N GLN A 36 -5.58 15.27 -3.77
CA GLN A 36 -4.18 14.84 -3.80
C GLN A 36 -3.25 15.97 -3.31
N THR A 37 -3.75 17.21 -3.27
CA THR A 37 -3.11 18.39 -2.69
C THR A 37 -2.93 18.30 -1.17
N ARG A 38 -3.79 17.59 -0.43
CA ARG A 38 -3.80 17.62 1.05
C ARG A 38 -2.62 16.93 1.74
N LEU A 39 -1.99 15.92 1.13
CA LEU A 39 -0.83 15.22 1.74
C LEU A 39 0.51 15.82 1.32
N SER A 40 0.62 16.31 0.08
CA SER A 40 1.86 16.89 -0.44
C SER A 40 2.30 18.16 0.29
N GLU A 41 1.38 18.85 0.95
CA GLU A 41 1.68 20.03 1.75
C GLU A 41 2.17 19.70 3.18
N GLN A 42 1.94 18.47 3.67
CA GLN A 42 2.13 18.12 5.08
C GLN A 42 3.28 17.14 5.34
N VAL A 43 3.80 16.49 4.29
CA VAL A 43 4.98 15.62 4.38
C VAL A 43 5.97 15.99 3.29
N HIS A 44 7.19 16.33 3.70
CA HIS A 44 8.28 16.61 2.77
C HIS A 44 9.42 15.61 2.97
N PHE A 45 9.61 14.72 2.00
CA PHE A 45 10.74 13.79 1.96
C PHE A 45 11.93 14.41 1.23
N GLU A 46 13.13 14.34 1.81
CA GLU A 46 14.37 14.74 1.13
C GLU A 46 14.90 13.55 0.32
N PHE A 47 14.59 13.54 -0.97
CA PHE A 47 14.98 12.45 -1.86
C PHE A 47 16.41 12.61 -2.40
N ILE A 48 17.14 11.50 -2.38
CA ILE A 48 18.38 11.33 -3.15
C ILE A 48 18.09 10.37 -4.30
N THR A 49 18.56 10.71 -5.50
CA THR A 49 18.46 9.88 -6.70
C THR A 49 19.84 9.33 -7.05
N VAL A 50 19.90 8.04 -7.38
CA VAL A 50 21.11 7.32 -7.79
C VAL A 50 20.94 6.74 -9.19
N ALA A 51 22.04 6.33 -9.81
CA ALA A 51 21.99 5.61 -11.09
C ALA A 51 21.36 4.22 -10.90
N GLY A 52 20.48 3.83 -11.84
CA GLY A 52 19.84 2.51 -11.86
C GLY A 52 18.38 2.53 -11.44
N PRO A 53 17.68 1.38 -11.56
CA PRO A 53 16.23 1.32 -11.41
C PRO A 53 15.77 1.26 -9.94
N ILE A 54 16.63 0.92 -8.98
CA ILE A 54 16.31 0.92 -7.55
C ILE A 54 16.86 2.19 -6.91
N GLN A 55 16.05 2.81 -6.05
CA GLN A 55 16.33 4.10 -5.41
C GLN A 55 16.31 3.96 -3.89
N PRO A 56 17.16 4.68 -3.14
CA PRO A 56 17.19 4.58 -1.68
C PRO A 56 15.93 5.17 -1.02
N ILE A 57 15.57 4.67 0.17
CA ILE A 57 14.56 5.33 1.02
C ILE A 57 15.14 6.65 1.54
N PRO A 58 14.36 7.76 1.53
CA PRO A 58 14.83 9.03 2.09
C PRO A 58 15.18 8.86 3.57
N ALA A 59 16.37 9.29 3.95
CA ALA A 59 16.82 9.29 5.34
C ALA A 59 16.27 10.46 6.16
N LYS A 60 15.70 11.48 5.49
CA LYS A 60 15.15 12.68 6.11
C LYS A 60 13.75 12.96 5.57
N ALA A 61 12.86 13.27 6.49
CA ALA A 61 11.50 13.68 6.18
C ALA A 61 11.01 14.65 7.26
N HIS A 62 10.19 15.60 6.85
CA HIS A 62 9.58 16.59 7.73
C HIS A 62 8.08 16.29 7.82
N PHE A 63 7.57 16.21 9.05
CA PHE A 63 6.17 15.94 9.39
C PHE A 63 5.68 16.94 10.42
N GLU A 64 4.37 17.13 10.52
CA GLU A 64 3.74 17.82 11.66
C GLU A 64 3.64 16.85 12.87
N PRO A 65 4.45 17.01 13.94
CA PRO A 65 4.60 15.97 14.96
C PRO A 65 3.30 15.64 15.71
N GLY A 66 2.47 16.64 15.99
CA GLY A 66 1.20 16.42 16.71
C GLY A 66 0.23 15.54 15.92
N TRP A 67 0.16 15.68 14.59
CA TRP A 67 -0.66 14.83 13.75
C TRP A 67 -0.13 13.40 13.65
N VAL A 68 1.19 13.22 13.59
CA VAL A 68 1.82 11.90 13.61
C VAL A 68 1.55 11.19 14.93
N GLN A 69 1.64 11.92 16.06
CA GLN A 69 1.35 11.37 17.38
C GLN A 69 -0.12 10.98 17.54
N LEU A 70 -1.05 11.84 17.12
CA LEU A 70 -2.48 11.51 17.10
C LEU A 70 -2.76 10.32 16.18
N GLY A 71 -2.13 10.27 15.00
CA GLY A 71 -2.22 9.16 14.07
C GLY A 71 -1.74 7.85 14.66
N LYS A 72 -0.61 7.88 15.40
CA LYS A 72 -0.10 6.72 16.15
C LYS A 72 -1.11 6.25 17.20
N SER A 73 -1.69 7.17 17.96
CA SER A 73 -2.73 6.84 18.94
C SER A 73 -3.95 6.20 18.27
N LEU A 74 -4.43 6.75 17.16
CA LEU A 74 -5.59 6.21 16.42
C LEU A 74 -5.28 4.86 15.78
N PHE A 75 -4.09 4.67 15.20
CA PHE A 75 -3.65 3.40 14.62
C PHE A 75 -3.61 2.25 15.65
N ASN A 76 -3.31 2.58 16.91
CA ASN A 76 -3.33 1.63 18.03
C ASN A 76 -4.68 1.58 18.76
N SER A 77 -5.64 2.43 18.40
CA SER A 77 -6.92 2.53 19.10
C SER A 77 -7.90 1.50 18.59
N LYS A 78 -8.43 0.69 19.51
CA LYS A 78 -9.51 -0.24 19.21
C LYS A 78 -10.86 0.44 19.03
N LEU A 79 -10.98 1.72 19.40
CA LEU A 79 -12.23 2.49 19.23
C LEU A 79 -12.67 2.62 17.77
N LEU A 80 -11.77 2.29 16.83
CA LEU A 80 -12.06 2.26 15.40
C LEU A 80 -12.83 1.01 14.95
N SER A 81 -12.90 -0.07 15.75
CA SER A 81 -13.72 -1.27 15.45
C SER A 81 -15.10 -1.20 16.10
N ALA A 82 -16.05 -2.00 15.60
CA ALA A 82 -17.44 -2.00 16.07
C ALA A 82 -17.57 -2.28 17.57
N ASP A 83 -16.81 -3.26 18.06
CA ASP A 83 -16.84 -3.83 19.41
C ASP A 83 -15.65 -3.42 20.30
N ASN A 84 -14.81 -2.51 19.81
CA ASN A 84 -13.58 -2.10 20.49
C ASN A 84 -12.56 -3.26 20.72
N SER A 85 -12.54 -4.27 19.85
CA SER A 85 -11.59 -5.40 19.95
C SER A 85 -10.35 -5.27 19.05
N ILE A 86 -10.44 -4.56 17.92
CA ILE A 86 -9.43 -4.54 16.85
C ILE A 86 -8.96 -3.13 16.55
N ALA A 87 -7.65 -2.97 16.36
CA ALA A 87 -7.02 -1.75 15.87
C ALA A 87 -6.26 -2.04 14.56
N CYS A 88 -5.79 -1.01 13.85
CA CYS A 88 -4.88 -1.21 12.72
C CYS A 88 -3.62 -1.99 13.17
N ALA A 89 -3.11 -1.66 14.35
CA ALA A 89 -1.99 -2.36 14.99
C ALA A 89 -2.26 -3.83 15.34
N SER A 90 -3.50 -4.33 15.28
CA SER A 90 -3.81 -5.75 15.47
C SER A 90 -3.35 -6.61 14.28
N CYS A 91 -3.38 -6.05 13.06
CA CYS A 91 -3.01 -6.75 11.83
C CYS A 91 -1.73 -6.19 11.17
N HIS A 92 -1.19 -5.09 11.71
CA HIS A 92 -0.03 -4.39 11.19
C HIS A 92 0.93 -4.04 12.33
N LEU A 93 1.70 -5.02 12.77
CA LEU A 93 2.61 -4.96 13.89
C LEU A 93 3.89 -4.21 13.49
N VAL A 94 3.92 -2.88 13.64
CA VAL A 94 5.03 -2.01 13.21
C VAL A 94 6.40 -2.46 13.72
N ASN A 95 6.46 -3.04 14.93
CA ASN A 95 7.70 -3.54 15.52
C ASN A 95 8.15 -4.92 15.02
N TYR A 96 7.30 -5.60 14.25
CA TYR A 96 7.49 -6.97 13.77
C TYR A 96 7.24 -7.07 12.25
N GLY A 97 7.84 -6.15 11.47
CA GLY A 97 7.74 -6.17 10.01
C GLY A 97 6.55 -5.39 9.44
N GLY A 98 5.57 -4.99 10.25
CA GLY A 98 4.44 -4.15 9.85
C GLY A 98 3.26 -4.91 9.23
N ASP A 99 3.34 -6.23 9.14
CA ASP A 99 2.22 -7.16 8.94
C ASP A 99 1.87 -7.85 10.27
N ASP A 100 1.12 -8.95 10.26
CA ASP A 100 0.73 -9.70 11.47
C ASP A 100 1.46 -11.04 11.64
N GLY A 101 2.27 -11.46 10.66
CA GLY A 101 2.96 -12.75 10.69
C GLY A 101 2.06 -13.97 10.44
N PHE A 102 0.81 -13.77 10.00
CA PHE A 102 -0.15 -14.84 9.74
C PHE A 102 -0.46 -14.99 8.25
N ALA A 103 -0.91 -16.18 7.86
CA ALA A 103 -1.35 -16.41 6.48
C ALA A 103 -2.54 -15.51 6.11
N LEU A 104 -3.50 -15.39 7.04
CA LEU A 104 -4.70 -14.58 6.93
C LEU A 104 -4.93 -13.88 8.27
N SER A 105 -5.31 -12.60 8.22
CA SER A 105 -5.59 -11.84 9.43
C SER A 105 -6.89 -12.30 10.10
N THR A 106 -6.91 -12.28 11.43
CA THR A 106 -8.11 -12.47 12.23
C THR A 106 -8.75 -11.12 12.53
N GLY A 107 -9.98 -10.92 12.10
CA GLY A 107 -10.75 -9.70 12.35
C GLY A 107 -11.97 -9.93 13.23
N PHE A 108 -13.01 -9.12 13.00
CA PHE A 108 -14.20 -9.02 13.83
C PHE A 108 -14.87 -10.39 14.04
N ASN A 109 -15.28 -10.69 15.28
CA ASN A 109 -15.83 -12.00 15.68
C ASN A 109 -14.93 -13.21 15.34
N ASN A 110 -13.61 -13.02 15.34
CA ASN A 110 -12.62 -14.04 14.94
C ASN A 110 -12.78 -14.52 13.48
N ALA A 111 -13.40 -13.72 12.62
CA ALA A 111 -13.48 -14.03 11.20
C ALA A 111 -12.08 -13.98 10.57
N LEU A 112 -11.76 -14.97 9.73
CA LEU A 112 -10.52 -14.98 8.97
C LEU A 112 -10.71 -14.16 7.68
N GLY A 113 -9.75 -13.29 7.40
CA GLY A 113 -9.67 -12.54 6.15
C GLY A 113 -9.40 -13.43 4.93
N GLU A 114 -9.41 -12.82 3.75
CA GLU A 114 -9.22 -13.54 2.47
C GLU A 114 -7.79 -13.42 1.93
N ARG A 115 -6.99 -12.50 2.48
CA ARG A 115 -5.62 -12.22 2.04
C ARG A 115 -4.68 -12.03 3.23
N ASN A 116 -3.40 -12.30 2.99
CA ASN A 116 -2.32 -11.92 3.88
C ASN A 116 -2.23 -10.39 4.00
N SER A 117 -2.03 -9.91 5.22
CA SER A 117 -1.86 -8.48 5.53
C SER A 117 -0.53 -7.98 4.97
N PRO A 118 -0.51 -7.04 3.99
CA PRO A 118 0.75 -6.47 3.55
C PRO A 118 1.29 -5.50 4.61
N THR A 119 2.62 -5.35 4.67
CA THR A 119 3.24 -4.40 5.60
C THR A 119 2.81 -2.95 5.38
N VAL A 120 2.63 -2.21 6.49
CA VAL A 120 2.47 -0.74 6.47
C VAL A 120 3.80 0.00 6.30
N LEU A 121 4.94 -0.67 6.50
CA LEU A 121 6.25 -0.05 6.38
C LEU A 121 6.52 0.34 4.91
N ASN A 122 6.92 1.59 4.69
CA ASN A 122 7.12 2.19 3.37
C ASN A 122 5.87 2.20 2.46
N ALA A 123 4.67 1.91 2.97
CA ALA A 123 3.45 1.83 2.15
C ALA A 123 3.09 3.16 1.48
N VAL A 124 3.57 4.29 2.03
CA VAL A 124 3.46 5.63 1.44
C VAL A 124 4.11 5.73 0.06
N PHE A 125 5.10 4.89 -0.26
CA PHE A 125 5.76 4.87 -1.57
C PHE A 125 5.07 3.94 -2.58
N ASN A 126 3.98 3.29 -2.20
CA ASN A 126 3.20 2.53 -3.17
C ASN A 126 2.39 3.47 -4.08
N PHE A 127 2.33 3.18 -5.38
CA PHE A 127 1.48 3.95 -6.30
C PHE A 127 -0.02 3.72 -6.05
N ARG A 128 -0.38 2.58 -5.44
CA ARG A 128 -1.73 2.12 -5.09
C ARG A 128 -1.68 1.23 -3.84
N GLN A 129 -2.76 1.17 -3.08
CA GLN A 129 -2.85 0.35 -1.87
C GLN A 129 -3.73 -0.90 -2.07
N PHE A 130 -3.59 -1.87 -1.17
CA PHE A 130 -4.06 -3.26 -1.29
C PHE A 130 -3.38 -4.08 -2.40
N TRP A 131 -3.53 -5.40 -2.34
CA TRP A 131 -2.96 -6.35 -3.32
C TRP A 131 -3.48 -6.16 -4.75
N ASP A 132 -4.77 -5.83 -4.91
CA ASP A 132 -5.42 -5.55 -6.19
C ASP A 132 -5.27 -4.08 -6.64
N GLY A 133 -4.71 -3.23 -5.78
CA GLY A 133 -4.54 -1.80 -6.02
C GLY A 133 -5.87 -1.05 -6.13
N ARG A 134 -6.92 -1.48 -5.44
CA ARG A 134 -8.25 -0.84 -5.51
C ARG A 134 -8.32 0.54 -4.89
N SER A 135 -7.33 0.91 -4.07
CA SER A 135 -7.26 2.25 -3.46
C SER A 135 -6.08 3.06 -4.01
N THR A 136 -6.32 4.34 -4.25
CA THR A 136 -5.39 5.30 -4.87
C THR A 136 -4.20 5.63 -3.99
N ASP A 137 -4.41 5.70 -2.67
CA ASP A 137 -3.42 6.15 -1.69
C ASP A 137 -3.78 5.68 -0.28
N LEU A 138 -2.96 6.04 0.71
CA LEU A 138 -3.17 5.66 2.11
C LEU A 138 -4.44 6.29 2.70
N PHE A 139 -4.81 7.50 2.29
CA PHE A 139 -5.95 8.22 2.85
C PHE A 139 -7.27 7.53 2.48
N GLU A 140 -7.41 7.13 1.22
CA GLU A 140 -8.57 6.35 0.78
C GLU A 140 -8.57 4.92 1.37
N GLN A 141 -7.38 4.30 1.50
CA GLN A 141 -7.25 2.92 1.99
C GLN A 141 -7.89 2.71 3.37
N ILE A 142 -7.79 3.70 4.27
CA ILE A 142 -8.27 3.64 5.67
C ILE A 142 -9.75 3.23 5.76
N ALA A 143 -10.59 3.66 4.82
CA ALA A 143 -12.02 3.34 4.85
C ALA A 143 -12.31 1.85 4.62
N GLY A 144 -11.41 1.14 3.91
CA GLY A 144 -11.56 -0.28 3.60
C GLY A 144 -11.68 -1.16 4.86
N PRO A 145 -10.63 -1.26 5.71
CA PRO A 145 -10.66 -2.09 6.91
C PRO A 145 -11.75 -1.66 7.89
N ILE A 146 -11.99 -0.35 8.03
CA ILE A 146 -13.02 0.21 8.92
C ILE A 146 -14.40 -0.35 8.59
N HIS A 147 -14.78 -0.36 7.31
CA HIS A 147 -16.12 -0.77 6.88
C HIS A 147 -16.25 -2.26 6.56
N ASN A 148 -15.13 -2.98 6.45
CA ASN A 148 -15.17 -4.40 6.12
C ASN A 148 -15.75 -5.19 7.30
N PRO A 149 -16.84 -5.97 7.10
CA PRO A 149 -17.49 -6.73 8.17
C PRO A 149 -16.63 -7.86 8.75
N ILE A 150 -15.61 -8.31 8.01
CA ILE A 150 -14.64 -9.32 8.45
C ILE A 150 -13.49 -8.69 9.23
N GLU A 151 -13.17 -7.41 8.98
CA GLU A 151 -12.04 -6.71 9.61
C GLU A 151 -12.49 -5.93 10.85
N MET A 152 -12.84 -4.64 10.73
CA MET A 152 -13.19 -3.81 11.88
C MET A 152 -14.70 -3.61 12.07
N ASN A 153 -15.50 -3.91 11.04
CA ASN A 153 -16.96 -3.90 11.05
C ASN A 153 -17.61 -2.62 11.64
N SER A 154 -17.01 -1.45 11.42
CA SER A 154 -17.50 -0.18 11.95
C SER A 154 -17.87 0.84 10.86
N ASN A 155 -18.29 2.02 11.28
CA ASN A 155 -18.61 3.13 10.39
C ASN A 155 -18.26 4.49 11.03
N TRP A 156 -18.19 5.53 10.20
CA TRP A 156 -17.73 6.85 10.64
C TRP A 156 -18.56 7.45 11.77
N PRO A 157 -19.92 7.43 11.74
CA PRO A 157 -20.72 7.89 12.88
C PRO A 157 -20.34 7.20 14.19
N GLN A 158 -20.27 5.87 14.21
CA GLN A 158 -19.90 5.11 15.41
C GLN A 158 -18.51 5.48 15.92
N ILE A 159 -17.53 5.60 15.02
CA ILE A 159 -16.15 5.98 15.38
C ILE A 159 -16.12 7.39 15.96
N ILE A 160 -16.76 8.35 15.30
CA ILE A 160 -16.79 9.75 15.73
C ILE A 160 -17.45 9.86 17.11
N ASP A 161 -18.55 9.14 17.35
CA ASP A 161 -19.21 9.12 18.66
C ASP A 161 -18.30 8.55 19.74
N LYS A 162 -17.59 7.44 19.46
CA LYS A 162 -16.63 6.84 20.41
C LYS A 162 -15.47 7.79 20.72
N LEU A 163 -14.86 8.38 19.70
CA LEU A 163 -13.72 9.28 19.88
C LEU A 163 -14.11 10.59 20.57
N ASN A 164 -15.33 11.11 20.37
CA ASN A 164 -15.81 12.28 21.10
C ASN A 164 -16.00 12.00 22.61
N ASN A 165 -16.22 10.73 22.98
CA ASN A 165 -16.33 10.29 24.37
C ASN A 165 -14.98 9.87 25.00
N GLU A 166 -13.87 10.00 24.26
CA GLU A 166 -12.52 9.73 24.75
C GLU A 166 -11.78 11.05 25.00
N PRO A 167 -11.69 11.53 26.27
CA PRO A 167 -11.20 12.87 26.59
C PRO A 167 -9.79 13.15 26.03
N THR A 168 -8.92 12.15 26.09
CA THR A 168 -7.53 12.24 25.64
C THR A 168 -7.42 12.46 24.13
N ILE A 169 -8.24 11.76 23.34
CA ILE A 169 -8.27 11.93 21.88
C ILE A 169 -8.93 13.25 21.50
N LYS A 170 -10.02 13.62 22.17
CA LYS A 170 -10.70 14.89 21.92
C LYS A 170 -9.76 16.08 22.17
N GLN A 171 -8.99 16.05 23.27
CA GLN A 171 -8.01 17.09 23.55
C GLN A 171 -6.91 17.14 22.49
N ALA A 172 -6.42 15.99 22.01
CA ALA A 172 -5.42 15.95 20.95
C ALA A 172 -5.88 16.60 19.63
N PHE A 173 -7.17 16.51 19.27
CA PHE A 173 -7.73 17.26 18.13
C PHE A 173 -7.78 18.77 18.40
N VAL A 174 -8.17 19.18 19.62
CA VAL A 174 -8.19 20.60 20.02
C VAL A 174 -6.78 21.22 19.96
N ASP A 175 -5.77 20.50 20.44
CA ASP A 175 -4.36 20.93 20.42
C ASP A 175 -3.82 21.12 18.98
N LEU A 176 -4.45 20.44 18.01
CA LEU A 176 -4.17 20.58 16.58
C LEU A 176 -5.04 21.65 15.90
N ASN A 177 -5.73 22.49 16.67
CA ASN A 177 -6.67 23.51 16.23
C ASN A 177 -7.87 22.98 15.44
N GLU A 178 -8.27 21.72 15.67
CA GLU A 178 -9.47 21.14 15.07
C GLU A 178 -10.66 21.29 16.02
N SER A 179 -11.70 21.99 15.57
CA SER A 179 -12.92 22.22 16.36
C SER A 179 -13.82 20.99 16.50
N SER A 180 -13.60 19.97 15.66
CA SER A 180 -14.40 18.74 15.66
C SER A 180 -13.63 17.53 15.14
N ILE A 181 -14.01 16.35 15.63
CA ILE A 181 -13.51 15.07 15.13
C ILE A 181 -14.31 14.72 13.87
N THR A 182 -13.62 14.66 12.73
CA THR A 182 -14.22 14.33 11.43
C THR A 182 -13.55 13.12 10.81
N LYS A 183 -14.25 12.44 9.89
CA LYS A 183 -13.66 11.39 9.03
C LYS A 183 -12.33 11.87 8.43
N ASN A 184 -12.31 13.09 7.88
CA ASN A 184 -11.13 13.61 7.19
C ASN A 184 -9.94 13.79 8.14
N ASN A 185 -10.16 14.31 9.35
CA ASN A 185 -9.07 14.54 10.30
C ASN A 185 -8.57 13.22 10.92
N ILE A 186 -9.46 12.25 11.14
CA ILE A 186 -9.07 10.88 11.53
C ILE A 186 -8.19 10.26 10.42
N SER A 187 -8.67 10.28 9.18
CA SER A 187 -7.94 9.73 8.03
C SER A 187 -6.61 10.45 7.80
N LYS A 188 -6.56 11.78 7.96
CA LYS A 188 -5.33 12.58 7.87
C LYS A 188 -4.32 12.15 8.93
N ALA A 189 -4.73 12.08 10.20
CA ALA A 189 -3.85 11.68 11.30
C ALA A 189 -3.22 10.30 11.04
N ILE A 190 -4.06 9.30 10.75
CA ILE A 190 -3.60 7.93 10.45
C ILE A 190 -2.67 7.90 9.24
N THR A 191 -3.01 8.64 8.17
CA THR A 191 -2.18 8.71 6.96
C THR A 191 -0.80 9.32 7.23
N LEU A 192 -0.75 10.40 8.02
CA LEU A 192 0.51 11.06 8.37
C LEU A 192 1.39 10.15 9.24
N TYR A 193 0.78 9.42 10.18
CA TYR A 193 1.49 8.38 10.93
C TYR A 193 2.05 7.30 10.00
N GLN A 194 1.23 6.71 9.13
CA GLN A 194 1.69 5.70 8.17
C GLN A 194 2.77 6.23 7.21
N SER A 195 2.70 7.51 6.85
CA SER A 195 3.73 8.18 6.02
C SER A 195 5.07 8.33 6.74
N SER A 196 5.07 8.35 8.08
CA SER A 196 6.27 8.36 8.91
C SER A 196 6.91 6.98 9.11
N LEU A 197 6.17 5.90 8.79
CA LEU A 197 6.63 4.51 8.92
C LEU A 197 7.54 4.09 7.76
N ILE A 198 8.60 4.86 7.52
CA ILE A 198 9.62 4.55 6.53
C ILE A 198 10.87 3.94 7.18
N THR A 199 11.57 3.08 6.42
CA THR A 199 12.70 2.31 6.91
C THR A 199 13.98 2.59 6.12
N PRO A 200 14.64 3.74 6.36
CA PRO A 200 15.88 4.11 5.68
C PRO A 200 17.06 3.23 6.13
N HIS A 201 18.22 3.46 5.49
CA HIS A 201 19.51 2.89 5.89
C HIS A 201 19.63 1.37 5.83
N SER A 202 18.76 0.70 5.06
CA SER A 202 18.97 -0.72 4.74
C SER A 202 20.34 -0.92 4.07
N PRO A 203 20.96 -2.11 4.19
CA PRO A 203 22.24 -2.38 3.52
C PRO A 203 22.24 -2.04 2.02
N ILE A 204 21.15 -2.30 1.30
CA ILE A 204 21.02 -1.90 -0.11
C ILE A 204 21.00 -0.37 -0.28
N ASP A 205 20.34 0.39 0.60
CA ASP A 205 20.33 1.86 0.50
C ASP A 205 21.74 2.42 0.68
N ARG A 206 22.51 1.93 1.66
CA ARG A 206 23.90 2.35 1.86
C ARG A 206 24.79 1.99 0.68
N TYR A 207 24.59 0.79 0.11
CA TYR A 207 25.32 0.35 -1.08
C TYR A 207 25.06 1.21 -2.31
N LEU A 208 23.79 1.60 -2.51
CA LEU A 208 23.37 2.51 -3.57
C LEU A 208 23.95 3.92 -3.39
N LEU A 209 24.09 4.36 -2.13
CA LEU A 209 24.70 5.65 -1.77
C LEU A 209 26.23 5.65 -1.80
N GLY A 210 26.87 4.53 -2.16
CA GLY A 210 28.31 4.46 -2.44
C GLY A 210 29.12 3.58 -1.47
N ASP A 211 28.54 3.13 -0.35
CA ASP A 211 29.22 2.21 0.56
C ASP A 211 29.25 0.78 -0.02
N LYS A 212 30.31 0.49 -0.78
CA LYS A 212 30.50 -0.83 -1.41
C LYS A 212 30.68 -1.97 -0.40
N THR A 213 30.93 -1.67 0.87
CA THR A 213 31.07 -2.66 1.94
C THR A 213 29.75 -2.97 2.63
N ALA A 214 28.68 -2.20 2.37
CA ALA A 214 27.38 -2.41 2.98
C ALA A 214 26.73 -3.76 2.61
N LEU A 215 27.08 -4.33 1.44
CA LEU A 215 26.66 -5.68 1.04
C LEU A 215 27.81 -6.67 1.22
N THR A 216 27.52 -7.82 1.83
CA THR A 216 28.44 -8.96 1.85
C THR A 216 28.69 -9.49 0.43
N LEU A 217 29.76 -10.27 0.22
CA LEU A 217 30.03 -10.90 -1.07
C LEU A 217 28.86 -11.79 -1.55
N GLN A 218 28.16 -12.45 -0.63
CA GLN A 218 26.97 -13.23 -0.94
C GLN A 218 25.82 -12.35 -1.46
N GLN A 219 25.56 -11.25 -0.75
CA GLN A 219 24.55 -10.27 -1.16
C GLN A 219 24.89 -9.61 -2.50
N GLN A 220 26.16 -9.37 -2.79
CA GLN A 220 26.60 -8.84 -4.09
C GLN A 220 26.37 -9.85 -5.22
N ARG A 221 26.62 -11.14 -5.01
CA ARG A 221 26.24 -12.18 -5.99
C ARG A 221 24.72 -12.23 -6.18
N GLY A 222 23.96 -12.15 -5.08
CA GLY A 222 22.51 -12.05 -5.11
C GLY A 222 22.02 -10.84 -5.92
N TRP A 223 22.65 -9.67 -5.72
CA TRP A 223 22.37 -8.44 -6.45
C TRP A 223 22.57 -8.60 -7.96
N ILE A 224 23.67 -9.24 -8.36
CA ILE A 224 23.94 -9.55 -9.77
C ILE A 224 22.88 -10.53 -10.32
N ALA A 225 22.57 -11.60 -9.58
CA ALA A 225 21.56 -12.57 -9.98
C ALA A 225 20.17 -11.93 -10.13
N PHE A 226 19.75 -11.07 -9.20
CA PHE A 226 18.46 -10.39 -9.21
C PHE A 226 18.28 -9.50 -10.44
N GLN A 227 19.36 -8.84 -10.88
CA GLN A 227 19.37 -8.05 -12.11
C GLN A 227 19.35 -8.95 -13.35
N ASN A 228 20.25 -9.93 -13.43
CA ASN A 228 20.43 -10.77 -14.62
C ASN A 228 19.23 -11.69 -14.88
N LEU A 229 18.56 -12.17 -13.84
CA LEU A 229 17.33 -12.95 -13.96
C LEU A 229 16.12 -12.09 -14.33
N GLY A 230 16.22 -10.76 -14.22
CA GLY A 230 15.14 -9.85 -14.58
C GLY A 230 14.11 -9.60 -13.48
N CYS A 231 14.36 -10.01 -12.23
CA CYS A 231 13.49 -9.68 -11.09
C CYS A 231 13.28 -8.17 -10.95
N ILE A 232 14.33 -7.40 -11.25
CA ILE A 232 14.37 -5.94 -11.23
C ILE A 232 13.44 -5.28 -12.26
N SER A 233 12.92 -6.01 -13.26
CA SER A 233 11.96 -5.44 -14.22
C SER A 233 10.62 -5.10 -13.58
N CYS A 234 10.22 -5.86 -12.56
CA CYS A 234 8.99 -5.65 -11.80
C CYS A 234 9.28 -5.04 -10.42
N HIS A 235 10.33 -5.53 -9.75
CA HIS A 235 10.72 -5.11 -8.41
C HIS A 235 11.79 -4.02 -8.48
N GLN A 236 11.35 -2.80 -8.80
CA GLN A 236 12.19 -1.61 -8.96
C GLN A 236 11.61 -0.37 -8.26
N GLY A 237 12.26 0.76 -8.45
CA GLY A 237 11.89 2.02 -7.84
C GLY A 237 12.28 2.07 -6.37
N ARG A 238 11.68 3.01 -5.66
CA ARG A 238 12.02 3.30 -4.27
C ARG A 238 11.62 2.18 -3.33
N ASN A 239 10.50 1.51 -3.56
CA ASN A 239 10.01 0.42 -2.70
C ASN A 239 10.42 -0.97 -3.22
N ILE A 240 11.27 -1.07 -4.26
CA ILE A 240 11.69 -2.33 -4.87
C ILE A 240 10.44 -3.18 -5.23
N GLY A 241 9.54 -2.55 -5.98
CA GLY A 241 8.15 -2.96 -6.16
C GLY A 241 7.19 -1.87 -5.69
N GLY A 242 5.91 -2.22 -5.56
CA GLY A 242 4.87 -1.30 -5.09
C GLY A 242 4.50 -0.20 -6.07
N ASN A 243 4.97 -0.21 -7.32
CA ASN A 243 4.84 0.88 -8.28
C ASN A 243 4.21 0.49 -9.63
N MET A 244 3.80 -0.77 -9.78
CA MET A 244 3.09 -1.25 -10.97
C MET A 244 2.23 -2.48 -10.67
N TYR A 245 1.38 -2.82 -11.63
CA TYR A 245 0.66 -4.09 -11.68
C TYR A 245 1.39 -5.09 -12.55
N GLN A 246 1.34 -6.37 -12.18
CA GLN A 246 1.85 -7.48 -13.00
C GLN A 246 0.97 -8.71 -12.84
N LYS A 247 0.91 -9.52 -13.89
CA LYS A 247 0.26 -10.84 -13.83
C LYS A 247 1.11 -11.77 -12.96
N LEU A 248 0.48 -12.43 -11.99
CA LEU A 248 1.09 -13.53 -11.25
C LEU A 248 1.03 -14.79 -12.13
N GLY A 249 2.19 -15.35 -12.47
CA GLY A 249 2.28 -16.44 -13.45
C GLY A 249 2.31 -15.93 -14.89
N ARG A 250 3.29 -15.08 -15.23
CA ARG A 250 3.42 -14.43 -16.56
C ARG A 250 3.49 -15.42 -17.72
N ILE A 251 4.01 -16.62 -17.48
CA ILE A 251 4.11 -17.70 -18.48
C ILE A 251 2.94 -18.68 -18.41
N ASP A 252 1.77 -18.20 -17.97
CA ASP A 252 0.56 -18.98 -17.69
C ASP A 252 0.77 -20.16 -16.72
N LEU A 253 1.73 -19.97 -15.82
CA LEU A 253 2.04 -20.88 -14.73
C LEU A 253 1.67 -20.23 -13.39
N ILE A 254 0.51 -20.58 -12.86
CA ILE A 254 0.10 -20.24 -11.49
C ILE A 254 -0.19 -21.52 -10.71
N GLN A 255 0.44 -21.66 -9.54
CA GLN A 255 0.48 -22.91 -8.80
C GLN A 255 -0.43 -22.89 -7.57
N GLY A 256 -0.96 -24.05 -7.21
CA GLY A 256 -1.67 -24.26 -5.95
C GLY A 256 -2.86 -23.33 -5.77
N SER A 257 -3.04 -22.85 -4.54
CA SER A 257 -4.11 -21.95 -4.13
C SER A 257 -3.90 -20.49 -4.56
N LEU A 258 -2.75 -20.14 -5.16
CA LEU A 258 -2.50 -18.78 -5.65
C LEU A 258 -3.42 -18.39 -6.81
N LYS A 259 -4.01 -19.37 -7.50
CA LYS A 259 -4.92 -19.15 -8.64
C LYS A 259 -6.36 -18.83 -8.22
N ASP A 260 -6.70 -19.06 -6.96
CA ASP A 260 -8.09 -18.98 -6.48
C ASP A 260 -8.54 -17.52 -6.35
N ASP A 261 -7.60 -16.61 -6.08
CA ASP A 261 -7.82 -15.17 -6.09
C ASP A 261 -7.55 -14.58 -7.48
N LEU A 262 -8.57 -13.98 -8.09
CA LEU A 262 -8.49 -13.38 -9.42
C LEU A 262 -7.81 -12.00 -9.42
N GLY A 263 -7.42 -11.48 -8.26
CA GLY A 263 -6.67 -10.23 -8.11
C GLY A 263 -7.47 -9.04 -8.60
N ARG A 264 -6.86 -8.20 -9.43
CA ARG A 264 -7.42 -6.95 -9.95
C ARG A 264 -8.70 -7.14 -10.77
N TYR A 265 -8.93 -8.32 -11.34
CA TYR A 265 -10.20 -8.65 -12.00
C TYR A 265 -11.42 -8.38 -11.13
N THR A 266 -11.34 -8.61 -9.82
CA THR A 266 -12.46 -8.36 -8.89
C THR A 266 -12.83 -6.88 -8.75
N VAL A 267 -11.92 -5.99 -9.17
CA VAL A 267 -12.10 -4.54 -9.16
C VAL A 267 -12.55 -4.03 -10.53
N THR A 268 -11.99 -4.58 -11.61
CA THR A 268 -12.15 -4.01 -12.96
C THR A 268 -13.14 -4.74 -13.84
N ASN A 269 -13.46 -6.01 -13.52
CA ASN A 269 -14.19 -6.95 -14.39
C ASN A 269 -13.59 -7.14 -15.79
N ASN A 270 -12.34 -6.71 -16.02
CA ASN A 270 -11.65 -6.88 -17.29
C ASN A 270 -10.92 -8.24 -17.31
N PRO A 271 -11.25 -9.17 -18.23
CA PRO A 271 -10.60 -10.48 -18.29
C PRO A 271 -9.07 -10.46 -18.36
N ASN A 272 -8.48 -9.37 -18.89
CA ASN A 272 -7.02 -9.20 -18.94
C ASN A 272 -6.38 -8.91 -17.58
N ASP A 273 -7.17 -8.54 -16.57
CA ASP A 273 -6.72 -8.30 -15.19
C ASP A 273 -6.83 -9.56 -14.30
N LYS A 274 -7.18 -10.72 -14.86
CA LYS A 274 -7.18 -11.98 -14.11
C LYS A 274 -5.78 -12.32 -13.63
N HIS A 275 -5.68 -12.55 -12.31
CA HIS A 275 -4.43 -12.83 -11.60
C HIS A 275 -3.41 -11.69 -11.69
N VAL A 276 -3.86 -10.48 -12.01
CA VAL A 276 -3.02 -9.28 -11.97
C VAL A 276 -3.06 -8.71 -10.56
N PHE A 277 -1.89 -8.45 -9.99
CA PHE A 277 -1.73 -7.87 -8.66
C PHE A 277 -0.77 -6.69 -8.72
N LYS A 278 -0.86 -5.79 -7.74
CA LYS A 278 0.21 -4.85 -7.45
C LYS A 278 1.44 -5.65 -7.09
N VAL A 279 2.57 -5.38 -7.75
CA VAL A 279 3.85 -5.98 -7.37
C VAL A 279 4.16 -5.54 -5.94
N PRO A 280 4.32 -6.46 -4.97
CA PRO A 280 4.58 -6.08 -3.58
C PRO A 280 5.97 -5.44 -3.45
N SER A 281 6.13 -4.58 -2.45
CA SER A 281 7.44 -4.10 -2.04
C SER A 281 8.30 -5.27 -1.56
N LEU A 282 9.58 -5.28 -1.93
CA LEU A 282 10.55 -6.21 -1.34
C LEU A 282 11.33 -5.58 -0.18
N ARG A 283 11.03 -4.34 0.20
CA ARG A 283 11.60 -3.78 1.43
C ARG A 283 11.01 -4.47 2.64
N ASN A 284 11.88 -4.81 3.58
CA ASN A 284 11.52 -5.54 4.79
C ASN A 284 10.90 -6.93 4.53
N VAL A 285 11.01 -7.48 3.31
CA VAL A 285 10.38 -8.77 2.96
C VAL A 285 10.87 -9.93 3.83
N ALA A 286 12.10 -9.87 4.33
CA ALA A 286 12.63 -10.89 5.25
C ALA A 286 11.95 -10.89 6.63
N LEU A 287 11.10 -9.89 6.93
CA LEU A 287 10.38 -9.73 8.20
C LEU A 287 8.87 -9.99 8.07
N THR A 288 8.37 -10.29 6.88
CA THR A 288 6.93 -10.33 6.58
C THR A 288 6.52 -11.69 6.02
N ALA A 289 6.96 -12.75 6.69
CA ALA A 289 6.47 -14.10 6.39
C ALA A 289 5.10 -14.30 7.03
N PRO A 290 4.19 -15.09 6.44
CA PRO A 290 4.35 -15.85 5.19
C PRO A 290 4.12 -15.01 3.93
N TYR A 291 4.41 -15.59 2.76
CA TYR A 291 4.50 -14.87 1.49
C TYR A 291 3.31 -15.09 0.56
N PHE A 292 3.21 -14.21 -0.44
CA PHE A 292 2.12 -14.06 -1.42
C PHE A 292 0.80 -13.56 -0.82
N HIS A 293 -0.14 -13.20 -1.70
CA HIS A 293 -1.40 -12.57 -1.32
C HIS A 293 -2.29 -13.41 -0.39
N ASN A 294 -2.07 -14.73 -0.33
CA ASN A 294 -2.83 -15.65 0.52
C ASN A 294 -1.98 -16.26 1.66
N GLY A 295 -0.72 -15.82 1.82
CA GLY A 295 0.17 -16.29 2.88
C GLY A 295 0.46 -17.79 2.85
N SER A 296 0.30 -18.46 1.69
CA SER A 296 0.43 -19.92 1.57
C SER A 296 1.87 -20.44 1.62
N VAL A 297 2.87 -19.56 1.53
CA VAL A 297 4.28 -19.95 1.44
C VAL A 297 5.04 -19.47 2.66
N ALA A 298 5.59 -20.41 3.44
CA ALA A 298 6.16 -20.09 4.75
C ALA A 298 7.55 -19.44 4.69
N THR A 299 8.36 -19.75 3.67
CA THR A 299 9.77 -19.38 3.65
C THR A 299 10.14 -18.51 2.45
N LEU A 300 11.09 -17.59 2.67
CA LEU A 300 11.55 -16.67 1.62
C LEU A 300 12.24 -17.43 0.49
N SER A 301 12.97 -18.49 0.84
CA SER A 301 13.64 -19.38 -0.11
C SER A 301 12.65 -20.03 -1.08
N GLU A 302 11.52 -20.52 -0.56
CA GLU A 302 10.46 -21.10 -1.37
C GLU A 302 9.76 -20.03 -2.22
N ALA A 303 9.47 -18.86 -1.66
CA ALA A 303 8.87 -17.75 -2.41
C ALA A 303 9.76 -17.31 -3.59
N VAL A 304 11.08 -17.25 -3.41
CA VAL A 304 12.06 -16.98 -4.47
C VAL A 304 12.02 -18.05 -5.57
N ALA A 305 12.00 -19.33 -5.19
CA ALA A 305 11.93 -20.44 -6.15
C ALA A 305 10.62 -20.40 -6.96
N ILE A 306 9.48 -20.19 -6.28
CA ILE A 306 8.16 -20.07 -6.92
C ILE A 306 8.14 -18.88 -7.88
N MET A 307 8.66 -17.71 -7.50
CA MET A 307 8.71 -16.55 -8.38
C MET A 307 9.58 -16.77 -9.61
N ALA A 308 10.78 -17.36 -9.45
CA ALA A 308 11.64 -17.69 -10.57
C ALA A 308 10.96 -18.65 -11.56
N LYS A 309 10.25 -19.65 -11.05
CA LYS A 309 9.52 -20.61 -11.86
C LYS A 309 8.29 -19.99 -12.54
N MET A 310 7.41 -19.35 -11.78
CA MET A 310 6.12 -18.81 -12.27
C MET A 310 6.26 -17.59 -13.17
N GLN A 311 7.28 -16.75 -12.94
CA GLN A 311 7.44 -15.51 -13.69
C GLN A 311 8.49 -15.61 -14.79
N LEU A 312 9.52 -16.43 -14.59
CA LEU A 312 10.68 -16.49 -15.48
C LEU A 312 10.89 -17.89 -16.10
N GLY A 313 10.07 -18.89 -15.74
CA GLY A 313 10.22 -20.26 -16.26
C GLY A 313 11.55 -20.91 -15.87
N THR A 314 12.18 -20.45 -14.79
CA THR A 314 13.54 -20.82 -14.43
C THR A 314 13.57 -21.60 -13.13
N GLU A 315 14.23 -22.75 -13.12
CA GLU A 315 14.60 -23.47 -11.90
C GLU A 315 15.96 -22.94 -11.41
N LEU A 316 16.01 -22.45 -10.18
CA LEU A 316 17.23 -21.88 -9.61
C LEU A 316 18.12 -22.98 -9.02
N SER A 317 19.44 -22.84 -9.23
CA SER A 317 20.40 -23.59 -8.41
C SER A 317 20.29 -23.20 -6.94
N GLU A 318 20.65 -24.11 -6.02
CA GLU A 318 20.63 -23.83 -4.58
C GLU A 318 21.51 -22.63 -4.22
N GLN A 319 22.67 -22.47 -4.85
CA GLN A 319 23.55 -21.32 -4.61
C GLN A 319 22.89 -20.01 -5.02
N THR A 320 22.30 -19.94 -6.21
CA THR A 320 21.60 -18.73 -6.69
C THR A 320 20.44 -18.38 -5.77
N LYS A 321 19.67 -19.38 -5.33
CA LYS A 321 18.55 -19.19 -4.41
C LYS A 321 19.01 -18.63 -3.06
N GLN A 322 20.08 -19.17 -2.48
CA GLN A 322 20.67 -18.66 -1.24
C GLN A 322 21.23 -17.25 -1.39
N ASP A 323 21.89 -16.96 -2.50
CA ASP A 323 22.43 -15.62 -2.79
C ASP A 323 21.29 -14.58 -2.92
N LEU A 324 20.18 -14.94 -3.59
CA LEU A 324 18.99 -14.10 -3.67
C LEU A 324 18.34 -13.88 -2.31
N VAL A 325 18.17 -14.93 -1.50
CA VAL A 325 17.65 -14.80 -0.12
C VAL A 325 18.53 -13.88 0.72
N ALA A 326 19.87 -14.01 0.61
CA ALA A 326 20.80 -13.12 1.30
C ALA A 326 20.62 -11.66 0.85
N LEU A 327 20.45 -11.42 -0.45
CA LEU A 327 20.13 -10.08 -0.98
C LEU A 327 18.82 -9.53 -0.41
N LEU A 328 17.75 -10.32 -0.37
CA LEU A 328 16.46 -9.86 0.14
C LEU A 328 16.51 -9.49 1.63
N ASN A 329 17.36 -10.14 2.42
CA ASN A 329 17.67 -9.68 3.79
C ASN A 329 18.33 -8.30 3.81
N ALA A 330 19.13 -7.97 2.78
CA ALA A 330 19.78 -6.67 2.61
C ALA A 330 18.81 -5.55 2.24
N PHE A 331 17.57 -5.87 1.87
CA PHE A 331 16.50 -4.90 1.57
C PHE A 331 15.71 -4.47 2.82
N SER A 332 16.01 -5.07 3.97
CA SER A 332 15.40 -4.77 5.26
C SER A 332 16.24 -3.77 6.06
N SER A 333 15.57 -2.92 6.82
CA SER A 333 16.21 -2.10 7.87
C SER A 333 15.55 -2.38 9.20
N THR A 334 16.33 -2.38 10.29
CA THR A 334 15.80 -2.46 11.66
C THR A 334 15.36 -1.09 12.19
N GLU A 335 15.73 -0.01 11.49
CA GLU A 335 15.38 1.37 11.79
C GLU A 335 14.03 1.74 11.17
N VAL A 336 13.14 2.31 11.98
CA VAL A 336 11.89 2.93 11.56
C VAL A 336 11.93 4.37 12.08
N MET A 337 11.76 5.35 11.19
CA MET A 337 12.10 6.76 11.46
C MET A 337 11.36 7.38 12.68
N GLN A 338 10.14 6.95 12.98
CA GLN A 338 9.30 7.51 14.06
C GLN A 338 8.67 6.41 14.93
N LYS A 339 9.48 5.39 15.26
CA LYS A 339 9.10 4.21 16.05
C LYS A 339 8.38 4.53 17.37
#